data_AF-A0A3D1TRC0-F1
#
_entry.id   AF-A0A3D1TRC0-F1
#
_cell.length_a   1.000
_cell.length_b   1.000
_cell.length_c   1.000
_cell.angle_alpha   90.00
_cell.angle_beta   90.00
_cell.angle_gamma   90.00
#
_symmetry.space_group_name_H-M   'P 1'
#
loop_
_entity.id
_entity.type
_entity.pdbx_description
1 polymer ?
#
loop_
_entity_poly.entity_id
_entity_poly.type
_entity_poly.pdbx_seq_one_letter_code
_entity_poly.pdbx_strand_id
1 'polypeptide(L)' 'DLMHAGVSVTPVIDRFYFRSIYFREPGGVLFEIATDGPGFTADEEVEHLGEALSLPPFLESRRAEIEAVLPPLEVPA' A
#
# COMPACT_ATOMS: atom_id res chain seq x y z
N ASP A 1 -8.50 13.75 19.24
CA ASP A 1 -8.00 12.86 18.17
C ASP A 1 -9.14 11.90 17.77
N LEU A 2 -8.91 10.99 16.82
CA LEU A 2 -9.94 10.07 16.34
C LEU A 2 -10.49 9.15 17.46
N MET A 3 -9.66 8.73 18.42
CA MET A 3 -10.14 7.89 19.51
C MET A 3 -11.13 8.63 20.42
N HIS A 4 -10.87 9.91 20.69
CA HIS A 4 -11.82 10.76 21.43
C HIS A 4 -13.11 11.07 20.66
N ALA A 5 -13.13 10.90 19.34
CA ALA A 5 -14.34 11.01 18.52
C ALA A 5 -15.20 9.72 18.53
N GLY A 6 -14.80 8.69 19.29
CA GLY A 6 -15.55 7.45 19.44
C GLY A 6 -15.46 6.51 18.23
N VAL A 7 -14.55 6.77 17.29
CA VAL A 7 -14.33 5.90 16.13
C VAL A 7 -13.29 4.82 16.44
N SER A 8 -13.53 3.61 15.96
CA SER A 8 -12.56 2.52 16.05
C SER A 8 -11.49 2.70 14.97
N VAL A 9 -10.23 2.77 15.40
CA VAL A 9 -9.07 2.99 14.55
C VAL A 9 -8.18 1.74 14.56
N THR A 10 -7.64 1.33 13.42
CA THR A 10 -6.64 0.25 13.37
C THR A 10 -5.34 0.66 14.05
N PRO A 11 -4.47 -0.29 14.45
CA PRO A 11 -3.06 0.01 14.66
C PRO A 11 -2.45 0.64 13.40
N VAL A 12 -1.28 1.28 13.56
CA VAL A 12 -0.49 1.73 12.41
C VAL A 12 0.00 0.51 11.63
N ILE A 13 -0.29 0.51 10.33
CA ILE A 13 0.10 -0.56 9.41
C ILE A 13 1.23 -0.03 8.52
N ASP A 14 2.29 -0.84 8.38
CA ASP A 14 3.38 -0.57 7.44
C ASP A 14 2.97 -1.08 6.04
N ARG A 15 2.84 -0.17 5.09
CA ARG A 15 2.49 -0.44 3.69
C ARG A 15 3.69 -0.39 2.77
N PHE A 16 4.91 -0.45 3.34
CA PHE A 16 6.20 -0.32 2.66
C PHE A 16 6.44 1.10 2.11
N TYR A 17 5.58 1.61 1.23
CA TYR A 17 5.68 2.95 0.64
C TYR A 17 5.20 4.07 1.57
N PHE A 18 4.38 3.74 2.57
CA PHE A 18 3.85 4.67 3.56
C PHE A 18 3.38 3.89 4.80
N ARG A 19 3.00 4.63 5.83
CA ARG A 19 2.29 4.10 7.00
C ARG A 19 0.87 4.61 7.00
N SER A 20 -0.07 3.77 7.40
CA SER A 20 -1.46 4.20 7.49
C SER A 20 -2.25 3.61 8.65
N ILE A 21 -3.31 4.32 8.99
CA ILE A 21 -4.40 3.85 9.86
C ILE A 21 -5.71 3.90 9.09
N TYR A 22 -6.65 3.06 9.48
CA TYR A 22 -8.00 3.03 8.92
C TYR A 22 -9.03 3.21 10.02
N PHE A 23 -10.13 3.88 9.68
CA PHE A 23 -11.30 4.01 10.55
C PHE A 23 -12.56 4.24 9.72
N ARG A 24 -13.72 3.92 10.28
CA ARG A 24 -15.01 4.27 9.65
C ARG A 24 -15.58 5.52 10.31
N GLU A 25 -15.99 6.48 9.51
CA GLU A 25 -16.78 7.62 10.00
C GLU A 25 -18.23 7.18 10.29
N PRO A 26 -19.03 7.96 11.04
CA PRO A 26 -20.38 7.56 11.47
C PRO A 26 -21.36 7.08 10.38
N GLY A 27 -21.25 7.60 9.16
CA GLY A 27 -22.01 7.15 7.98
C GLY A 27 -21.50 5.85 7.35
N GLY A 28 -20.42 5.27 7.89
CA GLY A 28 -19.87 3.98 7.50
C GLY A 28 -18.78 4.04 6.43
N VAL A 29 -18.46 5.23 5.87
CA VAL A 29 -17.39 5.38 4.89
C VAL A 29 -16.04 5.04 5.53
N LEU A 30 -15.23 4.23 4.83
CA LEU A 30 -13.90 3.86 5.27
C LEU A 30 -12.92 4.96 4.87
N PHE A 31 -12.28 5.58 5.87
CA PHE A 31 -11.21 6.54 5.68
C PHE A 31 -9.85 5.90 5.97
N GLU A 32 -8.84 6.37 5.26
CA GLU A 32 -7.43 6.10 5.49
C GLU A 32 -6.70 7.41 5.77
N ILE A 33 -5.82 7.41 6.77
CA ILE A 33 -4.82 8.46 6.95
C ILE A 33 -3.48 7.83 6.68
N ALA A 34 -2.79 8.31 5.66
CA ALA A 34 -1.49 7.84 5.22
C ALA A 34 -0.42 8.92 5.38
N THR A 35 0.82 8.52 5.66
CA THR A 35 1.98 9.42 5.65
C THR A 35 2.44 9.72 4.23
N ASP A 36 2.98 10.91 3.99
CA ASP A 36 3.48 11.31 2.66
C ASP A 36 4.67 10.47 2.18
N GLY A 37 5.50 9.98 3.10
CA GLY A 37 6.71 9.20 2.79
C GLY A 37 6.69 7.78 3.37
N PRO A 38 7.66 6.93 3.00
CA PRO A 38 8.84 7.24 2.14
C PRO A 38 8.54 7.49 0.66
N GLY A 39 7.43 6.99 0.11
CA GLY A 39 7.05 7.11 -1.30
C GLY A 39 7.55 5.95 -2.17
N PHE A 40 7.23 6.00 -3.46
CA PHE A 40 7.51 4.91 -4.41
C PHE A 40 8.96 4.83 -4.87
N THR A 41 9.80 5.83 -4.58
CA THR A 41 11.24 5.75 -4.85
C THR A 41 12.00 4.98 -3.77
N ALA A 42 11.30 4.25 -2.91
CA ALA A 42 11.90 3.49 -1.82
C ALA A 42 12.59 2.20 -2.33
N ASP A 43 12.13 1.67 -3.46
CA ASP A 43 12.56 0.42 -4.09
C ASP A 43 12.82 0.55 -5.59
N GLU A 44 12.38 1.64 -6.23
CA GLU A 44 12.53 1.88 -7.67
C GLU A 44 13.15 3.26 -7.97
N GLU A 45 13.91 3.35 -9.08
CA GLU A 45 14.37 4.62 -9.63
C GLU A 45 13.21 5.33 -10.34
N VAL A 46 13.18 6.67 -10.32
CA VAL A 46 12.07 7.48 -10.86
C VAL A 46 11.80 7.15 -12.34
N GLU A 47 12.86 6.91 -13.10
CA GLU A 47 12.84 6.62 -14.52
C GLU A 47 12.21 5.26 -14.85
N HIS A 48 12.14 4.36 -13.87
CA HIS A 48 11.70 2.96 -14.04
C HIS A 48 10.47 2.59 -13.20
N LEU A 49 9.82 3.58 -12.56
CA LEU A 49 8.68 3.36 -11.69
C LEU A 49 7.54 2.62 -12.38
N GLY A 50 7.14 1.47 -11.81
CA GLY A 50 5.98 0.71 -12.26
C GLY A 50 6.20 -0.07 -13.55
N GLU A 51 7.44 -0.18 -14.03
CA GLU A 51 7.80 -1.02 -15.19
C GLU A 51 7.84 -2.50 -14.82
N ALA A 52 7.99 -2.84 -13.54
CA ALA A 52 8.06 -4.21 -13.04
C ALA A 52 7.09 -4.48 -11.89
N LEU A 53 6.80 -5.76 -11.65
CA LEU A 53 6.06 -6.17 -10.45
C LEU A 53 6.94 -5.96 -9.20
N SER A 54 6.65 -4.90 -8.47
CA SER A 54 7.27 -4.68 -7.16
C SER A 54 6.55 -5.47 -6.06
N LEU A 55 7.32 -6.11 -5.19
CA LEU A 55 6.81 -6.85 -4.03
C LEU A 55 7.46 -6.28 -2.77
N PRO A 56 6.70 -6.14 -1.66
CA PRO A 56 7.32 -5.77 -0.40
C PRO A 56 8.32 -6.87 0.02
N PRO A 57 9.40 -6.53 0.74
CA PRO A 57 10.50 -7.47 1.03
C PRO A 57 10.07 -8.81 1.65
N PHE A 58 8.99 -8.83 2.42
CA PHE A 58 8.47 -10.04 3.06
C PHE A 58 7.76 -11.01 2.09
N LEU A 59 7.46 -10.59 0.87
CA LEU A 59 6.85 -11.43 -0.18
C LEU A 59 7.83 -11.87 -1.26
N GLU A 60 9.04 -11.33 -1.31
CA GLU A 60 10.03 -11.65 -2.35
C GLU A 60 10.36 -13.14 -2.44
N SER A 61 10.41 -13.84 -1.31
CA SER A 61 10.62 -15.30 -1.28
C SER A 61 9.56 -16.10 -2.04
N ARG A 62 8.40 -15.51 -2.32
CA ARG A 62 7.26 -16.10 -3.03
C ARG A 62 7.03 -15.49 -4.41
N ARG A 63 7.96 -14.69 -4.94
CA ARG A 63 7.82 -14.01 -6.23
C ARG A 63 7.33 -14.92 -7.35
N ALA A 64 8.01 -16.06 -7.55
CA ALA A 64 7.65 -17.00 -8.61
C ALA A 64 6.22 -17.57 -8.48
N GLU A 65 5.74 -17.80 -7.26
CA GLU A 65 4.37 -18.26 -7.00
C GLU A 65 3.36 -17.16 -7.34
N ILE A 66 3.66 -15.91 -6.96
CA ILE A 66 2.80 -14.75 -7.19
C ILE A 66 2.73 -14.43 -8.68
N GLU A 67 3.87 -14.35 -9.37
CA GLU A 67 3.94 -14.06 -10.81
C GLU A 67 3.20 -15.12 -11.64
N ALA A 68 3.22 -16.39 -11.21
CA ALA A 68 2.55 -17.47 -11.95
C ALA A 68 1.02 -17.37 -11.99
N VAL A 69 0.39 -16.64 -11.06
CA VAL A 69 -1.08 -16.53 -10.97
C VAL A 69 -1.61 -15.17 -11.43
N LEU A 70 -0.73 -14.19 -11.65
CA LEU A 70 -1.13 -12.86 -12.11
C LEU A 70 -1.27 -12.86 -13.63
N PRO A 71 -2.41 -12.39 -14.18
CA PRO A 71 -2.51 -12.17 -15.61
C PRO A 71 -1.56 -11.04 -16.04
N PRO A 72 -0.98 -11.12 -17.24
CA PRO A 72 -0.19 -10.02 -17.77
C PRO A 72 -1.06 -8.77 -17.94
N LEU A 73 -0.49 -7.61 -17.66
CA LEU A 73 -1.12 -6.31 -17.88
C LEU A 73 -0.40 -5.60 -19.01
N GLU A 74 -1.16 -5.11 -19.99
CA GLU A 74 -0.65 -4.22 -21.01
C GLU A 74 -1.00 -2.79 -20.59
N VAL A 75 0.02 -1.96 -20.37
CA VAL A 75 -0.18 -0.53 -20.13
C VAL A 75 -0.47 0.13 -21.48
N PRO A 76 -1.62 0.80 -21.65
CA PRO A 76 -1.90 1.54 -22.87
C PRO A 76 -0.82 2.59 -23.11
N ALA A 77 -0.42 2.75 -24.38
CA ALA A 77 0.54 3.77 -24.82
C ALA A 77 0.00 5.20 -24.67
#